data_AF-A0A1Y6B585-F1
#
_entry.id   AF-A0A1Y6B585-F1
#
_cell.length_a   1.000
_cell.length_b   1.000
_cell.length_c   1.000
_cell.angle_alpha   90.00
_cell.angle_beta   90.00
_cell.angle_gamma   90.00
#
_symmetry.space_group_name_H-M   'P 1'
#
loop_
_entity.id
_entity.type
_entity.pdbx_description
1 polymer ?
#
loop_
_entity_poly.entity_id
_entity_poly.type
_entity_poly.pdbx_seq_one_letter_code
_entity_poly.pdbx_strand_id
1 'polypeptide(L)'
;MADQRHDGSRKRTVALAATAIAAMIPSLLLPLAPAAAQMLCSKPLQPLCSTDLQNVTDATERDRCVSDTDKYLDELRSYRDCLQTALEKADESLKRGEGFKSCLDSGRKDCSLKNDGDL
;
A
#
# COMPACT_ATOMS: atom_id res chain seq x y z
N MET A 1 51.61 -9.71 -29.96
CA MET A 1 50.94 -10.62 -30.90
C MET A 1 49.45 -10.51 -30.65
N ALA A 2 48.68 -10.13 -31.69
CA ALA A 2 47.21 -10.02 -31.84
C ALA A 2 46.48 -9.16 -30.78
N ASP A 3 45.97 -7.95 -31.04
CA ASP A 3 45.13 -7.44 -32.14
C ASP A 3 43.80 -8.17 -32.28
N GLN A 4 42.69 -7.55 -31.83
CA GLN A 4 41.52 -7.35 -32.68
C GLN A 4 40.50 -6.37 -32.06
N ARG A 5 40.35 -5.24 -32.75
CA ARG A 5 39.21 -4.31 -32.66
C ARG A 5 38.02 -4.93 -33.38
N HIS A 6 36.82 -4.80 -32.82
CA HIS A 6 35.60 -4.83 -33.63
C HIS A 6 34.75 -3.59 -33.40
N ASP A 7 34.99 -2.66 -34.32
CA ASP A 7 34.09 -1.63 -34.80
C ASP A 7 32.86 -2.29 -35.44
N GLY A 8 31.67 -1.81 -35.11
CA GLY A 8 30.40 -2.37 -35.54
C GLY A 8 29.31 -1.31 -35.71
N SER A 9 29.67 -0.18 -36.31
CA SER A 9 28.74 0.85 -36.79
C SER A 9 27.68 0.25 -37.73
N ARG A 10 26.40 0.27 -37.33
CA ARG A 10 25.25 0.22 -38.26
C ARG A 10 24.19 1.23 -37.90
N LYS A 11 24.37 2.43 -38.45
CA LYS A 11 23.29 3.38 -38.71
C LYS A 11 22.30 2.75 -39.70
N ARG A 12 21.04 2.62 -39.30
CA ARG A 12 19.91 2.43 -40.24
C ARG A 12 18.84 3.46 -39.92
N THR A 13 19.02 4.63 -40.52
CA THR A 13 17.94 5.56 -40.89
C THR A 13 17.09 4.91 -41.96
N VAL A 14 15.82 4.64 -41.69
CA VAL A 14 14.80 4.47 -42.74
C VAL A 14 13.47 5.08 -42.28
N ALA A 15 13.12 6.16 -43.00
CA ALA A 15 11.81 6.65 -43.43
C ALA A 15 10.61 6.73 -42.47
N LEU A 16 10.09 7.96 -42.39
CA LEU A 16 8.69 8.28 -42.15
C LEU A 16 7.76 7.45 -43.06
N ALA A 17 6.72 6.86 -42.46
CA ALA A 17 5.47 6.56 -43.14
C ALA A 17 4.33 7.03 -42.23
N ALA A 18 3.67 8.11 -42.66
CA ALA A 18 2.42 8.57 -42.09
C ALA A 18 1.29 7.69 -42.61
N THR A 19 0.60 7.01 -41.70
CA THR A 19 -0.72 6.42 -41.94
C THR A 19 -1.61 6.81 -40.77
N ALA A 20 -2.43 7.84 -40.98
CA ALA A 20 -3.66 8.02 -40.24
C ALA A 20 -4.63 6.90 -40.67
N ILE A 21 -5.33 6.26 -39.73
CA ILE A 21 -6.73 5.79 -39.82
C ILE A 21 -7.12 5.17 -38.46
N ALA A 22 -8.15 5.79 -37.88
CA ALA A 22 -9.25 5.21 -37.09
C ALA A 22 -8.98 4.21 -35.95
N ALA A 23 -9.29 4.71 -34.74
CA ALA A 23 -10.19 4.10 -33.78
C ALA A 23 -10.03 2.61 -33.50
N MET A 24 -9.20 2.28 -32.51
CA MET A 24 -9.56 1.31 -31.48
C MET A 24 -9.05 1.87 -30.16
N ILE A 25 -9.93 2.52 -29.39
CA ILE A 25 -9.74 2.66 -27.95
C ILE A 25 -9.74 1.22 -27.44
N PRO A 26 -8.61 0.63 -27.05
CA PRO A 26 -8.64 -0.68 -26.44
C PRO A 26 -9.43 -0.47 -25.15
N SER A 27 -10.59 -1.10 -25.09
CA SER A 27 -11.41 -1.20 -23.91
C SER A 27 -10.50 -1.30 -22.70
N LEU A 28 -10.59 -0.31 -21.82
CA LEU A 28 -10.10 -0.32 -20.45
C LEU A 28 -10.79 -1.46 -19.68
N LEU A 29 -10.56 -2.69 -20.11
CA LEU A 29 -10.63 -3.88 -19.29
C LEU A 29 -9.37 -3.85 -18.43
N LEU A 30 -9.25 -2.83 -17.57
CA LEU A 30 -8.50 -3.02 -16.36
C LEU A 30 -9.22 -4.18 -15.67
N PRO A 31 -8.57 -5.32 -15.42
CA PRO A 31 -9.12 -6.24 -14.46
C PRO A 31 -9.37 -5.40 -13.20
N LEU A 32 -10.63 -5.34 -12.77
CA LEU A 32 -10.92 -5.04 -11.38
C LEU A 32 -10.28 -6.19 -10.60
N ALA A 33 -8.96 -6.12 -10.44
CA ALA A 33 -8.30 -6.82 -9.36
C ALA A 33 -9.13 -6.44 -8.13
N PRO A 34 -9.60 -7.42 -7.34
CA PRO A 34 -10.30 -7.10 -6.11
C PRO A 34 -9.41 -6.09 -5.42
N ALA A 35 -9.92 -4.88 -5.23
CA ALA A 35 -9.20 -3.86 -4.50
C ALA A 35 -9.02 -4.48 -3.14
N ALA A 36 -7.86 -5.10 -2.91
CA ALA A 36 -7.45 -5.55 -1.60
C ALA A 36 -7.52 -4.28 -0.80
N ALA A 37 -8.61 -4.13 -0.05
CA ALA A 37 -8.93 -2.93 0.68
C ALA A 37 -7.75 -2.74 1.61
N GLN A 38 -6.82 -1.88 1.21
CA GLN A 38 -5.65 -1.59 2.00
C GLN A 38 -6.24 -0.96 3.25
N MET A 39 -6.13 -1.66 4.38
CA MET A 39 -6.60 -1.18 5.67
C MET A 39 -5.74 0.03 6.02
N LEU A 40 -6.16 1.19 5.54
CA LEU A 40 -5.55 2.47 5.86
C LEU A 40 -6.11 2.88 7.21
N CYS A 41 -5.34 2.63 8.27
CA CYS A 41 -5.68 3.13 9.59
C CYS A 41 -5.52 4.65 9.58
N SER A 42 -6.63 5.37 9.76
CA SER A 42 -6.64 6.84 9.84
C SER A 42 -6.43 7.30 11.28
N LYS A 43 -5.39 8.12 11.51
CA LYS A 43 -5.16 8.70 12.83
C LYS A 43 -6.25 9.73 13.14
N PRO A 44 -6.91 9.67 14.31
CA PRO A 44 -7.94 10.63 14.67
C PRO A 44 -7.39 12.03 14.92
N LEU A 45 -8.25 13.04 14.72
CA LEU A 45 -7.90 14.44 14.91
C LEU A 45 -7.97 14.82 16.40
N GLN A 46 -6.92 15.47 16.89
CA GLN A 46 -6.86 15.92 18.27
C GLN A 46 -7.86 17.06 18.53
N PRO A 47 -8.63 17.05 19.64
CA PRO A 47 -9.59 18.11 19.95
C PRO A 47 -8.86 19.42 20.28
N LEU A 48 -9.39 20.54 19.78
CA LEU A 48 -8.77 21.87 19.92
C LEU A 48 -8.55 22.29 21.37
N CYS A 49 -9.46 21.91 22.27
CA CYS A 49 -9.34 22.25 23.69
C CYS A 49 -8.19 21.53 24.41
N SER A 50 -7.59 20.52 23.80
CA SER A 50 -6.37 19.85 24.30
C SER A 50 -5.08 20.47 23.73
N THR A 51 -5.21 21.55 22.95
CA THR A 51 -4.10 22.30 22.36
C THR A 51 -4.03 23.69 22.97
N ASP A 52 -2.89 24.37 22.80
CA ASP A 52 -2.71 25.74 23.29
C ASP A 52 -3.50 26.80 22.47
N LEU A 53 -4.28 26.37 21.47
CA LEU A 53 -5.03 27.26 20.58
C LEU A 53 -6.31 27.80 21.20
N GLN A 54 -6.92 27.07 22.15
CA GLN A 54 -8.19 27.47 22.75
C GLN A 54 -8.20 27.18 24.25
N ASN A 55 -8.22 28.26 25.05
CA ASN A 55 -8.46 28.15 26.48
C ASN A 55 -9.95 27.89 26.74
N VAL A 56 -10.23 26.93 27.60
CA VAL A 56 -11.60 26.66 28.08
C VAL A 56 -11.93 27.70 29.16
N THR A 57 -12.86 28.60 28.86
CA THR A 57 -13.14 29.77 29.73
C THR A 57 -14.44 29.64 30.51
N ASP A 58 -15.40 28.85 30.02
CA ASP A 58 -16.69 28.64 30.67
C ASP A 58 -17.07 27.17 30.83
N ALA A 59 -18.16 26.93 31.59
CA ALA A 59 -18.64 25.59 31.89
C ALA A 59 -19.17 24.85 30.65
N THR A 60 -19.77 25.56 29.69
CA THR A 60 -20.30 24.96 28.47
C THR A 60 -19.18 24.52 27.53
N GLU A 61 -18.13 25.34 27.40
CA GLU A 61 -16.91 25.00 26.66
C GLU A 61 -16.21 23.78 27.29
N ARG A 62 -16.18 23.71 28.62
CA ARG A 62 -15.62 22.55 29.33
C ARG A 62 -16.39 21.27 29.04
N ASP A 63 -17.72 21.31 29.10
CA ASP A 63 -18.54 20.12 28.86
C ASP A 63 -18.40 19.62 27.41
N ARG A 64 -18.31 20.54 26.44
CA ARG A 64 -17.98 20.21 25.05
C ARG A 64 -16.59 19.60 24.92
N CYS A 65 -15.59 20.19 25.58
CA CYS A 65 -14.22 19.69 25.55
C CYS A 65 -14.13 18.26 26.11
N VAL A 66 -14.82 17.97 27.20
CA VAL A 66 -14.90 16.61 27.75
C VAL A 66 -15.53 15.66 26.74
N SER A 67 -16.68 16.05 26.16
CA SER A 67 -17.36 15.21 25.15
C SER A 67 -16.50 14.93 23.91
N ASP A 68 -15.78 15.92 23.41
CA ASP A 68 -14.91 15.76 22.24
C ASP A 68 -13.65 14.95 22.59
N THR A 69 -13.16 15.07 23.82
CA THR A 69 -12.06 14.24 24.32
C THR A 69 -12.47 12.78 24.44
N ASP A 70 -13.68 12.50 24.93
CA ASP A 70 -14.20 11.13 25.02
C ASP A 70 -14.29 10.48 23.63
N LYS A 71 -14.86 11.20 22.65
CA LYS A 71 -14.89 10.74 21.25
C LYS A 71 -13.49 10.48 20.70
N TYR A 72 -12.55 11.40 20.92
CA TYR A 72 -11.17 11.25 20.47
C TYR A 72 -10.50 10.00 21.06
N LEU A 73 -10.76 9.70 22.33
CA LEU A 73 -10.24 8.49 22.99
C LEU A 73 -10.85 7.21 22.39
N ASP A 74 -12.13 7.20 22.06
CA ASP A 74 -12.78 6.07 21.40
C ASP A 74 -12.23 5.83 19.98
N GLU A 75 -12.03 6.91 19.22
CA GLU A 75 -11.39 6.83 17.90
C GLU A 75 -9.93 6.37 18.00
N LEU A 76 -9.19 6.80 19.02
CA LEU A 76 -7.82 6.32 19.27
C LEU A 76 -7.77 4.83 19.58
N ARG A 77 -8.73 4.28 20.33
CA ARG A 77 -8.85 2.83 20.57
C ARG A 77 -9.08 2.10 19.25
N SER A 78 -10.02 2.58 18.44
CA SER A 78 -10.32 2.01 17.12
C SER A 78 -9.10 2.07 16.20
N TYR A 79 -8.34 3.17 16.22
CA TYR A 79 -7.11 3.32 15.46
C TYR A 79 -6.03 2.33 15.91
N ARG A 80 -5.83 2.15 17.23
CA ARG A 80 -4.92 1.14 17.79
C ARG A 80 -5.30 -0.27 17.33
N ASP A 81 -6.58 -0.63 17.40
CA ASP A 81 -7.06 -1.97 17.04
C ASP A 81 -6.87 -2.24 15.54
N CYS A 82 -7.08 -1.21 14.69
CA CYS A 82 -6.73 -1.27 13.28
C CYS A 82 -5.23 -1.53 13.05
N LEU A 83 -4.36 -0.77 13.73
CA LEU A 83 -2.90 -0.95 13.63
C LEU A 83 -2.47 -2.34 14.09
N GLN A 84 -3.05 -2.85 15.19
CA GLN A 84 -2.75 -4.19 15.68
C GLN A 84 -3.13 -5.26 14.65
N THR A 85 -4.32 -5.17 14.07
CA THR A 85 -4.75 -6.08 13.00
C THR A 85 -3.81 -6.01 11.79
N ALA A 86 -3.35 -4.80 11.43
CA ALA A 86 -2.41 -4.62 10.33
C ALA A 86 -1.04 -5.26 10.63
N LEU A 87 -0.54 -5.15 11.87
CA LEU A 87 0.68 -5.81 12.33
C LEU A 87 0.55 -7.33 12.30
N GLU A 88 -0.55 -7.89 12.80
CA GLU A 88 -0.81 -9.33 12.78
C GLU A 88 -0.78 -9.88 11.35
N LYS A 89 -1.44 -9.19 10.39
CA LYS A 89 -1.40 -9.56 8.97
C LYS A 89 0.01 -9.46 8.35
N ALA A 90 0.80 -8.48 8.78
CA ALA A 90 2.18 -8.34 8.33
C ALA A 90 3.05 -9.49 8.86
N ASP A 91 2.90 -9.85 10.14
CA ASP A 91 3.60 -10.99 10.76
C ASP A 91 3.25 -12.32 10.11
N GLU A 92 1.97 -12.55 9.79
CA GLU A 92 1.54 -13.73 9.02
C GLU A 92 2.20 -13.77 7.64
N SER A 93 2.28 -12.63 6.97
CA SER A 93 2.92 -12.51 5.66
C SER A 93 4.42 -12.78 5.73
N LEU A 94 5.09 -12.31 6.79
CA LEU A 94 6.50 -12.62 7.05
C LEU A 94 6.70 -14.12 7.28
N LYS A 95 5.90 -14.75 8.15
CA LYS A 95 5.96 -16.19 8.40
C LYS A 95 5.77 -17.01 7.13
N ARG A 96 4.82 -16.64 6.26
CA ARG A 96 4.64 -17.27 4.95
C ARG A 96 5.88 -17.13 4.07
N GLY A 97 6.47 -15.94 4.02
CA GLY A 97 7.71 -15.67 3.30
C GLY A 97 8.88 -16.52 3.79
N GLU A 98 9.06 -16.60 5.11
CA GLU A 98 10.09 -17.42 5.75
C GLU A 98 9.89 -18.92 5.47
N GLY A 99 8.66 -19.41 5.58
CA GLY A 99 8.31 -20.80 5.27
C GLY A 99 8.57 -21.15 3.80
N PHE A 100 8.21 -20.26 2.88
CA PHE A 100 8.50 -20.42 1.46
C PHE A 100 10.01 -20.45 1.19
N LYS A 101 10.76 -19.51 1.75
CA LYS A 101 12.23 -19.49 1.65
C LYS A 101 12.83 -20.79 2.17
N SER A 102 12.43 -21.23 3.36
CA SER A 102 12.93 -22.48 3.96
C SER A 102 12.61 -23.70 3.09
N CYS A 103 11.46 -23.72 2.42
CA CYS A 103 11.13 -24.78 1.47
C CYS A 103 12.11 -24.79 0.28
N LEU A 104 12.40 -23.62 -0.31
CA LEU A 104 13.35 -23.51 -1.42
C LEU A 104 14.76 -23.95 -1.00
N ASP A 105 15.20 -23.52 0.19
CA ASP A 105 16.51 -23.87 0.74
C ASP A 105 16.67 -25.39 0.96
N SER A 106 15.55 -26.13 1.15
CA SER A 106 15.55 -27.59 1.26
C SER A 106 15.67 -28.35 -0.08
N GLY A 107 15.71 -27.64 -1.22
CA GLY A 107 15.80 -28.23 -2.55
C GLY A 107 14.49 -28.86 -3.07
N ARG A 108 13.37 -28.62 -2.37
CA ARG A 108 12.04 -29.05 -2.79
C ARG A 108 11.56 -28.23 -3.99
N LYS A 109 10.78 -28.87 -4.86
CA LYS A 109 10.25 -28.26 -6.09
C LYS A 109 8.78 -27.85 -5.98
N ASP A 110 8.11 -28.25 -4.91
CA ASP A 110 6.68 -28.04 -4.67
C ASP A 110 6.40 -26.87 -3.70
N CYS A 111 7.34 -25.92 -3.60
CA CYS A 111 7.20 -24.73 -2.76
C CYS A 111 6.22 -23.73 -3.39
N SER A 112 5.26 -23.24 -2.60
CA SER A 112 4.31 -22.21 -3.04
C SER A 112 3.96 -21.26 -1.90
N LEU A 113 3.89 -19.97 -2.21
CA LEU A 113 3.25 -18.96 -1.36
C LEU A 113 1.75 -19.08 -1.54
N LYS A 114 1.11 -20.00 -0.83
CA LYS A 114 -0.35 -20.00 -0.76
C LYS A 114 -0.79 -18.78 0.05
N ASN A 115 -1.63 -17.95 -0.56
CA ASN A 115 -2.35 -16.92 0.16
C ASN A 115 -3.56 -17.59 0.79
N ASP A 116 -3.66 -17.61 2.12
CA ASP A 116 -4.82 -18.15 2.84
C ASP A 116 -6.03 -17.18 2.80
N GLY A 117 -6.09 -16.33 1.77
CA GLY A 117 -6.93 -15.14 1.69
C GLY A 117 -8.16 -15.25 0.80
N ASP A 118 -8.70 -16.46 0.57
CA ASP A 118 -10.09 -16.60 0.11
C ASP A 118 -11.01 -16.53 1.34
N LEU A 119 -11.34 -15.30 1.76
CA LEU A 119 -12.44 -15.00 2.71
C LEU A 119 -13.55 -14.26 1.96
#